data_AF-A0A814VX78-F1
#
_entry.id   AF-A0A814VX78-F1
#
_cell.length_a   1.000
_cell.length_b   1.000
_cell.length_c   1.000
_cell.angle_alpha   90.00
_cell.angle_beta   90.00
_cell.angle_gamma   90.00
#
_symmetry.space_group_name_H-M   'P 1'
#
loop_
_entity.id
_entity.type
_entity.pdbx_description
1 polymer ?
#
loop_
_entity_poly.entity_id
_entity_poly.type
_entity_poly.pdbx_seq_one_letter_code
_entity_poly.pdbx_strand_id
1 'polypeptide(L)'
;MWIQLRRYTRQFVVFIGFYLIQIYKFLRDASRDILHSRSRSVSVVPQREYTQLSTYANNETDTEIETQAQDSAEPPLADRNENLQESIDTQYIPVSSPSSAFNSPTASHPFITRNPMQIALSYNSETNDRIKEISQLIHDSLTTPDCPHPVFYAPNFDDELAVRNGDKVLERIYRRAALVVVFLSTNYHNSQFCYDEWRTIKSRFFVGCNDAEDERLLLVKLSDFNADELSIHPTDFYIDGTDKTDQRLAELIVRRWHKVAQLSK
;
A
#
# COMPACT_ATOMS: atom_id res chain seq x y z
N MET A 1 -34.45 -48.96 10.63
CA MET A 1 -34.45 -47.52 10.94
C MET A 1 -33.56 -47.15 12.14
N TRP A 2 -33.69 -47.83 13.29
CA TRP A 2 -32.92 -47.53 14.52
C TRP A 2 -31.38 -47.65 14.42
N ILE A 3 -30.86 -48.57 13.58
CA ILE A 3 -29.41 -48.77 13.40
C ILE A 3 -28.74 -47.59 12.67
N GLN A 4 -29.47 -46.91 11.77
CA GLN A 4 -28.94 -45.74 11.05
C GLN A 4 -28.87 -44.51 11.95
N LEU A 5 -29.83 -44.33 12.85
CA LEU A 5 -29.84 -43.22 13.81
C LEU A 5 -28.67 -43.30 14.80
N ARG A 6 -28.27 -44.52 15.21
CA ARG A 6 -27.13 -44.77 16.10
C ARG A 6 -25.76 -44.50 15.45
N ARG A 7 -25.66 -44.59 14.12
CA ARG A 7 -24.42 -44.27 13.38
C ARG A 7 -24.23 -42.77 13.27
N TYR A 8 -25.31 -42.02 13.05
CA TYR A 8 -25.28 -40.56 12.98
C TYR A 8 -24.88 -39.92 14.30
N THR A 9 -25.41 -40.37 15.44
CA THR A 9 -25.05 -39.79 16.75
C THR A 9 -23.58 -39.99 17.09
N ARG A 10 -23.00 -41.13 16.72
CA ARG A 10 -21.58 -41.40 17.00
C ARG A 10 -20.65 -40.56 16.14
N GLN A 11 -20.98 -40.34 14.86
CA GLN A 11 -20.20 -39.42 14.01
C GLN A 11 -20.32 -37.98 14.49
N PHE A 12 -21.54 -37.54 14.85
CA PHE A 12 -21.78 -36.17 15.33
C PHE A 12 -21.00 -35.83 16.61
N VAL A 13 -20.89 -36.76 17.56
CA VAL A 13 -20.08 -36.57 18.78
C VAL A 13 -18.59 -36.44 18.47
N VAL A 14 -18.06 -37.19 17.47
CA VAL A 14 -16.66 -37.07 17.05
C VAL A 14 -16.39 -35.71 16.39
N PHE A 15 -17.32 -35.23 15.55
CA PHE A 15 -17.22 -33.91 14.92
C PHE A 15 -17.24 -32.77 15.95
N ILE A 16 -18.15 -32.82 16.93
CA ILE A 16 -18.19 -31.83 18.01
C ILE A 16 -16.90 -31.87 18.83
N GLY A 17 -16.40 -33.07 19.18
CA GLY A 17 -15.16 -33.22 19.92
C GLY A 17 -13.97 -32.60 19.20
N PHE A 18 -13.84 -32.82 17.89
CA PHE A 18 -12.79 -32.22 17.08
C PHE A 18 -12.89 -30.68 17.05
N TYR A 19 -14.10 -30.15 16.89
CA TYR A 19 -14.34 -28.71 16.85
C TYR A 19 -14.00 -28.02 18.18
N LEU A 20 -14.38 -28.64 19.31
CA LEU A 20 -14.04 -28.15 20.65
C LEU A 20 -12.53 -28.14 20.92
N ILE A 21 -11.78 -29.12 20.41
CA ILE A 21 -10.31 -29.16 20.52
C ILE A 21 -9.68 -28.00 19.74
N GLN A 22 -10.18 -27.68 18.55
CA GLN A 22 -9.68 -26.56 17.75
C GLN A 22 -9.96 -25.22 18.41
N ILE A 23 -11.18 -25.01 18.93
CA ILE A 23 -11.53 -23.81 19.70
C ILE A 23 -10.62 -23.66 20.93
N TYR A 24 -10.38 -24.75 21.66
CA TYR A 24 -9.52 -24.72 22.84
C TYR A 24 -8.06 -24.35 22.49
N LYS A 25 -7.51 -24.89 21.39
CA LYS A 25 -6.17 -24.51 20.92
C LYS A 25 -6.08 -23.02 20.57
N PHE A 26 -7.05 -22.52 19.80
CA PHE A 26 -7.12 -21.11 19.43
C PHE A 26 -7.18 -20.18 20.66
N LEU A 27 -8.04 -20.49 21.62
CA LEU A 27 -8.16 -19.72 22.86
C LEU A 27 -6.88 -19.78 23.71
N ARG A 28 -6.20 -20.93 23.74
CA ARG A 28 -4.93 -21.09 24.46
C ARG A 28 -3.82 -20.25 23.84
N ASP A 29 -3.73 -20.23 22.52
CA ASP A 29 -2.69 -19.50 21.80
C ASP A 29 -2.94 -17.98 21.89
N ALA A 30 -4.19 -17.53 21.72
CA ALA A 30 -4.59 -16.13 21.94
C ALA A 30 -4.28 -15.65 23.37
N SER A 31 -4.44 -16.52 24.38
CA SER A 31 -4.10 -16.19 25.77
C SER A 31 -2.58 -16.04 25.99
N ARG A 32 -1.73 -16.74 25.25
CA ARG A 32 -0.26 -16.57 25.35
C ARG A 32 0.18 -15.23 24.77
N ASP A 33 -0.41 -14.81 23.66
CA ASP A 33 -0.05 -13.55 23.00
C ASP A 33 -0.43 -12.33 23.85
N ILE A 34 -1.55 -12.41 24.58
CA ILE A 34 -1.96 -11.37 25.53
C ILE A 34 -0.98 -11.28 26.71
N LEU A 35 -0.44 -12.41 27.17
CA LEU A 35 0.54 -12.41 28.28
C LEU A 35 1.91 -11.88 27.83
N HIS A 36 2.33 -12.14 26.59
CA HIS A 36 3.62 -11.65 26.08
C HIS A 36 3.60 -10.18 25.64
N SER A 37 2.46 -9.66 25.18
CA SER A 37 2.34 -8.23 24.80
C SER A 37 2.42 -7.28 25.99
N ARG A 38 2.14 -7.76 27.22
CA ARG A 38 2.18 -6.93 28.43
C ARG A 38 3.59 -6.74 29.03
N SER A 39 4.60 -7.42 28.51
CA SER A 39 6.00 -7.33 28.99
C SER A 39 6.92 -6.50 28.10
N ARG A 40 6.42 -5.89 27.02
CA ARG A 40 7.20 -4.99 26.15
C ARG A 40 6.55 -3.62 26.03
N SER A 41 6.59 -2.86 27.11
CA SER A 41 6.49 -1.39 27.04
C SER A 41 7.76 -0.81 27.64
N VAL A 42 8.68 -0.42 26.76
CA VAL A 42 9.68 0.67 26.81
C VAL A 42 10.78 0.26 25.84
N SER A 43 10.72 0.76 24.61
CA SER A 43 11.94 1.07 23.86
C SER A 43 11.66 2.14 22.81
N VAL A 44 12.61 3.05 22.75
CA VAL A 44 12.75 4.29 21.99
C VAL A 44 12.36 4.14 20.51
N VAL A 45 11.64 5.14 20.00
CA VAL A 45 11.32 5.33 18.58
C VAL A 45 12.59 5.76 17.83
N PRO A 46 13.10 4.99 16.84
CA PRO A 46 14.08 5.53 15.90
C PRO A 46 13.35 6.22 14.74
N GLN A 47 13.80 7.45 14.42
CA GLN A 47 13.42 8.16 13.21
C GLN A 47 13.76 7.30 11.96
N ARG A 48 12.83 7.21 11.01
CA ARG A 48 13.08 6.63 9.70
C ARG A 48 13.79 7.65 8.82
N GLU A 49 15.01 7.32 8.40
CA GLU A 49 15.66 7.92 7.23
C GLU A 49 14.95 7.39 5.97
N TYR A 50 14.44 8.31 5.15
CA TYR A 50 14.08 8.02 3.76
C TYR A 50 15.33 8.30 2.91
N THR A 51 16.06 7.25 2.53
CA THR A 51 17.13 7.37 1.53
C THR A 51 16.48 7.57 0.17
N GLN A 52 16.56 8.79 -0.36
CA GLN A 52 16.24 9.09 -1.74
C GLN A 52 17.32 8.49 -2.66
N LEU A 53 16.92 7.61 -3.56
CA LEU A 53 17.72 7.20 -4.72
C LEU A 53 17.28 8.05 -5.91
N SER A 54 17.98 9.16 -6.14
CA SER A 54 18.04 9.80 -7.44
C SER A 54 19.52 9.93 -7.83
N THR A 55 19.93 9.16 -8.83
CA THR A 55 21.18 9.43 -9.53
C THR A 55 20.87 9.33 -11.00
N TYR A 56 20.52 10.48 -11.57
CA TYR A 56 20.55 10.71 -12.99
C TYR A 56 22.00 10.77 -13.46
N ALA A 57 22.23 10.14 -14.61
CA ALA A 57 23.47 10.14 -15.35
C ALA A 57 23.93 11.56 -15.70
N ASN A 58 25.23 11.81 -15.53
CA ASN A 58 25.97 12.80 -16.29
C ASN A 58 27.21 12.11 -16.88
N ASN A 59 27.24 12.06 -18.20
CA ASN A 59 28.47 11.89 -18.96
C ASN A 59 29.20 13.25 -18.98
N GLU A 60 30.51 13.26 -18.74
CA GLU A 60 31.51 14.04 -19.51
C GLU A 60 32.94 13.81 -18.99
N THR A 61 33.74 13.18 -19.86
CA THR A 61 35.15 13.46 -20.25
C THR A 61 36.23 13.81 -19.21
N ASP A 62 37.24 12.93 -19.20
CA ASP A 62 38.69 13.14 -19.35
C ASP A 62 39.41 14.21 -18.51
N THR A 63 40.46 13.80 -17.77
CA THR A 63 41.88 14.01 -18.15
C THR A 63 42.81 13.62 -16.97
N GLU A 64 43.77 12.74 -17.23
CA GLU A 64 44.91 12.41 -16.36
C GLU A 64 45.87 13.61 -16.22
N ILE A 65 46.30 13.99 -15.00
CA ILE A 65 47.67 14.46 -14.72
C ILE A 65 48.04 14.09 -13.27
N GLU A 66 49.14 13.35 -13.16
CA GLU A 66 49.90 13.01 -11.95
C GLU A 66 51.00 14.08 -11.70
N THR A 67 51.39 14.34 -10.43
CA THR A 67 52.78 14.62 -9.95
C THR A 67 52.95 15.75 -8.90
N GLN A 68 53.29 15.31 -7.67
CA GLN A 68 54.31 15.76 -6.68
C GLN A 68 54.45 17.20 -6.10
N ALA A 69 54.33 17.24 -4.75
CA ALA A 69 55.33 17.59 -3.71
C ALA A 69 55.76 19.05 -3.35
N GLN A 70 55.98 19.18 -2.02
CA GLN A 70 56.94 20.04 -1.29
C GLN A 70 56.46 21.46 -0.90
N ASP A 71 56.16 21.77 0.37
CA ASP A 71 56.98 22.00 1.59
C ASP A 71 57.33 23.50 1.81
N SER A 72 57.17 23.91 3.07
CA SER A 72 57.80 25.03 3.79
C SER A 72 57.15 26.43 3.86
N ALA A 73 56.99 26.84 5.13
CA ALA A 73 57.18 28.18 5.72
C ALA A 73 55.95 29.09 6.00
N GLU A 74 55.56 29.11 7.28
CA GLU A 74 54.94 30.23 8.03
C GLU A 74 56.05 31.21 8.54
N PRO A 75 55.75 32.38 9.15
CA PRO A 75 54.60 33.32 9.11
C PRO A 75 55.14 34.79 8.90
N PRO A 76 54.54 35.96 9.29
CA PRO A 76 53.85 36.29 10.56
C PRO A 76 52.53 37.07 10.46
N LEU A 77 51.82 37.04 11.59
CA LEU A 77 50.59 37.76 11.93
C LEU A 77 50.80 39.28 12.05
N ALA A 78 49.87 40.06 11.48
CA ALA A 78 49.58 41.42 11.92
C ALA A 78 48.16 41.85 11.53
N ASP A 79 47.38 42.18 12.57
CA ASP A 79 46.28 43.15 12.66
C ASP A 79 45.51 43.54 11.40
N ARG A 80 44.20 43.19 11.38
CA ARG A 80 43.17 44.21 11.10
C ARG A 80 41.78 43.82 11.60
N ASN A 81 41.39 44.50 12.68
CA ASN A 81 40.03 44.68 13.14
C ASN A 81 39.41 45.82 12.33
N GLU A 82 38.28 45.65 11.64
CA GLU A 82 37.45 46.78 11.18
C GLU A 82 35.99 46.35 10.90
N ASN A 83 35.12 46.73 11.84
CA ASN A 83 33.73 47.17 11.70
C ASN A 83 32.76 46.42 10.76
N LEU A 84 31.92 45.60 11.38
CA LEU A 84 30.49 45.51 11.08
C LEU A 84 29.80 46.84 11.42
N GLN A 85 29.24 47.53 10.44
CA GLN A 85 27.87 48.10 10.46
C GLN A 85 27.63 48.84 9.14
N GLU A 86 27.06 48.17 8.13
CA GLU A 86 26.42 48.86 7.01
C GLU A 86 24.91 48.62 7.03
N SER A 87 24.22 49.74 7.02
CA SER A 87 22.80 50.00 7.06
C SER A 87 22.05 49.40 5.87
N ILE A 88 21.00 48.62 6.12
CA ILE A 88 19.95 48.36 5.13
C ILE A 88 18.70 49.13 5.56
N ASP A 89 18.56 50.33 4.99
CA ASP A 89 17.30 51.07 4.91
C ASP A 89 16.33 50.27 4.02
N THR A 90 15.34 49.62 4.62
CA THR A 90 14.20 49.08 3.87
C THR A 90 13.01 50.02 4.09
N GLN A 91 12.76 50.84 3.08
CA GLN A 91 11.56 51.68 3.00
C GLN A 91 10.29 50.82 3.05
N TYR A 92 9.50 51.04 4.08
CA TYR A 92 8.17 50.47 4.24
C TYR A 92 7.19 51.13 3.25
N ILE A 93 6.75 50.37 2.24
CA ILE A 93 5.64 50.76 1.37
C ILE A 93 4.35 50.10 1.91
N PRO A 94 3.36 50.85 2.43
CA PRO A 94 2.07 50.27 2.79
C PRO A 94 1.28 50.01 1.51
N VAL A 95 1.15 48.74 1.13
CA VAL A 95 0.26 48.35 0.03
C VAL A 95 -1.16 48.26 0.57
N SER A 96 -1.92 49.31 0.33
CA SER A 96 -3.37 49.33 0.53
C SER A 96 -4.06 48.54 -0.58
N SER A 97 -5.03 47.71 -0.17
CA SER A 97 -6.17 47.15 -0.95
C SER A 97 -6.00 45.74 -1.52
N PRO A 98 -7.08 44.99 -1.80
CA PRO A 98 -8.47 45.09 -1.31
C PRO A 98 -8.92 43.80 -0.58
N SER A 99 -9.99 43.91 0.19
CA SER A 99 -10.77 42.78 0.68
C SER A 99 -11.42 42.06 -0.51
N SER A 100 -10.65 41.21 -1.18
CA SER A 100 -11.15 40.17 -2.06
C SER A 100 -11.45 38.98 -1.16
N ALA A 101 -12.74 38.64 -1.05
CA ALA A 101 -13.19 37.41 -0.44
C ALA A 101 -12.37 36.25 -1.01
N PHE A 102 -11.39 35.79 -0.23
CA PHE A 102 -10.81 34.48 -0.39
C PHE A 102 -11.95 33.53 -0.01
N ASN A 103 -12.74 33.15 -1.01
CA ASN A 103 -13.60 31.99 -0.88
C ASN A 103 -12.66 30.83 -0.61
N SER A 104 -12.46 30.52 0.67
CA SER A 104 -11.80 29.30 1.11
C SER A 104 -12.42 28.17 0.31
N PRO A 105 -11.65 27.43 -0.51
CA PRO A 105 -12.16 26.20 -1.08
C PRO A 105 -12.55 25.35 0.12
N THR A 106 -13.84 25.03 0.23
CA THR A 106 -14.36 23.98 1.10
C THR A 106 -13.39 22.81 0.96
N ALA A 107 -12.66 22.49 2.05
CA ALA A 107 -11.51 21.59 2.07
C ALA A 107 -11.73 20.43 1.10
N SER A 108 -11.13 20.53 -0.08
CA SER A 108 -11.57 19.73 -1.21
C SER A 108 -11.00 18.33 -1.01
N HIS A 109 -11.85 17.38 -0.59
CA HIS A 109 -11.46 15.96 -0.52
C HIS A 109 -10.69 15.52 -1.78
N PRO A 110 -9.62 14.71 -1.63
CA PRO A 110 -8.76 14.30 -2.75
C PRO A 110 -9.56 13.67 -3.90
N PHE A 111 -9.16 13.95 -5.13
CA PHE A 111 -9.79 13.50 -6.36
C PHE A 111 -9.98 11.98 -6.40
N ILE A 112 -9.02 11.20 -5.87
CA ILE A 112 -9.12 9.73 -5.75
C ILE A 112 -10.29 9.27 -4.90
N THR A 113 -10.77 10.12 -4.00
CA THR A 113 -11.94 9.83 -3.14
C THR A 113 -13.24 10.41 -3.68
N ARG A 114 -13.24 11.06 -4.85
CA ARG A 114 -14.45 11.62 -5.48
C ARG A 114 -14.93 10.78 -6.64
N ASN A 115 -14.01 10.26 -7.46
CA ASN A 115 -14.38 9.45 -8.62
C ASN A 115 -14.44 7.95 -8.26
N PRO A 116 -15.43 7.21 -8.76
CA PRO A 116 -15.48 5.77 -8.55
C PRO A 116 -14.40 5.12 -9.42
N MET A 117 -13.37 4.58 -8.78
CA MET A 117 -12.42 3.71 -9.45
C MET A 117 -13.08 2.34 -9.67
N GLN A 118 -12.84 1.75 -10.83
CA GLN A 118 -13.42 0.46 -11.18
C GLN A 118 -12.61 -0.67 -10.54
N ILE A 119 -11.29 -0.56 -10.56
CA ILE A 119 -10.36 -1.57 -10.07
C ILE A 119 -9.33 -0.92 -9.15
N ALA A 120 -9.03 -1.53 -8.00
CA ALA A 120 -7.94 -1.10 -7.13
C ALA A 120 -6.91 -2.19 -6.92
N LEU A 121 -5.62 -1.84 -7.05
CA LEU A 121 -4.50 -2.78 -6.99
C LEU A 121 -3.76 -2.64 -5.65
N SER A 122 -3.67 -3.72 -4.89
CA SER A 122 -2.85 -3.84 -3.68
C SER A 122 -1.70 -4.81 -3.93
N TYR A 123 -0.48 -4.40 -3.61
CA TYR A 123 0.73 -5.14 -3.97
C TYR A 123 1.93 -4.67 -3.13
N ASN A 124 3.02 -5.45 -3.14
CA ASN A 124 4.29 -5.06 -2.52
C ASN A 124 5.15 -4.28 -3.53
N SER A 125 5.86 -3.24 -3.08
CA SER A 125 6.72 -2.40 -3.90
C SER A 125 7.80 -3.15 -4.70
N GLU A 126 8.23 -4.34 -4.26
CA GLU A 126 9.16 -5.20 -5.02
C GLU A 126 8.61 -5.61 -6.40
N THR A 127 7.30 -5.56 -6.56
CA THR A 127 6.60 -5.91 -7.81
C THR A 127 6.19 -4.67 -8.63
N ASN A 128 6.63 -3.46 -8.24
CA ASN A 128 6.25 -2.18 -8.85
C ASN A 128 6.30 -2.22 -10.38
N ASP A 129 7.42 -2.65 -10.98
CA ASP A 129 7.59 -2.63 -12.44
C ASP A 129 6.53 -3.47 -13.15
N ARG A 130 6.28 -4.67 -12.62
CA ARG A 130 5.27 -5.57 -13.18
C ARG A 130 3.86 -5.03 -12.99
N ILE A 131 3.55 -4.50 -11.81
CA ILE A 131 2.23 -3.93 -11.52
C ILE A 131 1.98 -2.66 -12.34
N LYS A 132 3.01 -1.86 -12.61
CA LYS A 132 2.94 -0.70 -13.49
C LYS A 132 2.47 -1.10 -14.88
N GLU A 133 3.11 -2.09 -15.50
CA GLU A 133 2.72 -2.60 -16.82
C GLU A 133 1.28 -3.13 -16.84
N ILE A 134 0.93 -3.96 -15.85
CA ILE A 134 -0.44 -4.48 -15.70
C ILE A 134 -1.45 -3.34 -15.53
N SER A 135 -1.12 -2.33 -14.72
CA SER A 135 -2.00 -1.19 -14.46
C SER A 135 -2.26 -0.37 -15.71
N GLN A 136 -1.24 -0.17 -16.54
CA GLN A 136 -1.36 0.56 -17.80
C GLN A 136 -2.24 -0.20 -18.78
N LEU A 137 -2.04 -1.51 -18.93
CA LEU A 137 -2.86 -2.35 -19.80
C LEU A 137 -4.33 -2.37 -19.40
N ILE A 138 -4.62 -2.39 -18.09
CA ILE A 138 -5.99 -2.29 -17.58
C ILE A 138 -6.55 -0.88 -17.82
N HIS A 139 -5.75 0.17 -17.57
CA HIS A 139 -6.13 1.56 -17.80
C HIS A 139 -6.52 1.79 -19.26
N ASP A 140 -5.68 1.37 -20.20
CA ASP A 140 -5.94 1.48 -21.64
C ASP A 140 -7.21 0.74 -22.07
N SER A 141 -7.53 -0.37 -21.41
CA SER A 141 -8.71 -1.20 -21.72
C SER A 141 -10.03 -0.61 -21.19
N LEU A 142 -9.98 0.17 -20.10
CA LEU A 142 -11.18 0.61 -19.36
C LEU A 142 -11.43 2.11 -19.43
N THR A 143 -10.46 2.88 -19.93
CA THR A 143 -10.58 4.35 -19.95
C THR A 143 -11.67 4.79 -20.90
N THR A 144 -12.56 5.64 -20.39
CA THR A 144 -13.63 6.29 -21.14
C THR A 144 -13.66 7.77 -20.81
N PRO A 145 -14.30 8.64 -21.62
CA PRO A 145 -14.46 10.05 -21.30
C PRO A 145 -15.07 10.31 -19.91
N ASP A 146 -15.99 9.44 -19.47
CA ASP A 146 -16.66 9.53 -18.17
C ASP A 146 -15.89 8.84 -17.02
N CYS A 147 -14.79 8.15 -17.32
CA CYS A 147 -13.96 7.43 -16.36
C CYS A 147 -12.48 7.48 -16.78
N PRO A 148 -11.81 8.63 -16.60
CA PRO A 148 -10.43 8.82 -17.04
C PRO A 148 -9.39 8.06 -16.19
N HIS A 149 -9.77 7.63 -14.98
CA HIS A 149 -8.92 6.89 -14.06
C HIS A 149 -9.66 5.65 -13.53
N PRO A 150 -9.86 4.61 -14.37
CA PRO A 150 -10.58 3.41 -13.97
C PRO A 150 -9.80 2.52 -12.99
N VAL A 151 -8.48 2.72 -12.87
CA VAL A 151 -7.58 1.87 -12.07
C VAL A 151 -6.87 2.69 -11.00
N PHE A 152 -6.91 2.21 -9.76
CA PHE A 152 -6.02 2.68 -8.71
C PHE A 152 -4.67 1.95 -8.79
N TYR A 153 -3.62 2.68 -9.12
CA TYR A 153 -2.23 2.28 -8.96
C TYR A 153 -1.55 3.36 -8.12
N ALA A 154 -1.14 3.02 -6.89
CA ALA A 154 -0.78 4.01 -5.87
C ALA A 154 0.24 5.08 -6.34
N PRO A 155 1.33 4.73 -7.07
CA PRO A 155 2.31 5.71 -7.54
C PRO A 155 1.75 6.77 -8.51
N ASN A 156 0.59 6.54 -9.14
CA ASN A 156 -0.05 7.56 -9.99
C ASN A 156 -0.75 8.66 -9.17
N PHE A 157 -0.80 8.52 -7.83
CA PHE A 157 -1.54 9.38 -6.92
C PHE A 157 -0.72 9.76 -5.68
N ASP A 158 0.61 9.79 -5.80
CA ASP A 158 1.52 10.07 -4.67
C ASP A 158 1.22 11.43 -4.01
N ASP A 159 0.86 12.44 -4.81
CA ASP A 159 0.47 13.77 -4.32
C ASP A 159 -0.82 13.73 -3.47
N GLU A 160 -1.75 12.84 -3.80
CA GLU A 160 -2.99 12.64 -3.05
C GLU A 160 -2.82 11.70 -1.83
N LEU A 161 -1.87 10.76 -1.90
CA LEU A 161 -1.55 9.81 -0.85
C LEU A 161 -0.60 10.37 0.21
N ALA A 162 0.16 11.44 -0.10
CA ALA A 162 1.08 12.14 0.80
C ALA A 162 0.35 12.95 1.90
N VAL A 163 -0.59 12.33 2.59
CA VAL A 163 -1.40 12.92 3.66
C VAL A 163 -1.26 12.17 4.97
N ARG A 164 -1.55 12.86 6.09
CA ARG A 164 -1.62 12.20 7.40
C ARG A 164 -2.76 11.18 7.42
N ASN A 165 -2.48 9.97 7.91
CA ASN A 165 -3.38 8.82 7.90
C ASN A 165 -3.76 8.36 6.47
N GLY A 166 -2.75 8.16 5.61
CA GLY A 166 -2.94 7.62 4.25
C GLY A 166 -3.66 6.26 4.23
N ASP A 167 -3.54 5.47 5.29
CA ASP A 167 -4.30 4.23 5.53
C ASP A 167 -5.82 4.44 5.38
N LYS A 168 -6.36 5.52 5.94
CA LYS A 168 -7.79 5.85 5.83
C LYS A 168 -8.21 6.30 4.44
N VAL A 169 -7.26 6.79 3.63
CA VAL A 169 -7.51 7.15 2.24
C VAL A 169 -7.58 5.86 1.41
N LEU A 170 -6.61 4.97 1.58
CA LEU A 170 -6.58 3.67 0.92
C LEU A 170 -7.80 2.82 1.27
N GLU A 171 -8.19 2.78 2.55
CA GLU A 171 -9.40 2.09 2.98
C GLU A 171 -10.66 2.63 2.25
N ARG A 172 -10.75 3.95 2.02
CA ARG A 172 -11.86 4.55 1.27
C ARG A 172 -11.81 4.18 -0.21
N ILE A 173 -10.62 4.10 -0.80
CA ILE A 173 -10.44 3.64 -2.19
C ILE A 173 -10.91 2.19 -2.32
N TYR A 174 -10.41 1.28 -1.47
CA TYR A 174 -10.78 -0.14 -1.52
C TYR A 174 -12.27 -0.38 -1.27
N ARG A 175 -12.91 0.40 -0.39
CA ARG A 175 -14.36 0.31 -0.16
C ARG A 175 -15.18 0.68 -1.41
N ARG A 176 -14.67 1.60 -2.23
CA ARG A 176 -15.38 2.15 -3.39
C ARG A 176 -15.06 1.42 -4.69
N ALA A 177 -13.91 0.78 -4.78
CA ALA A 177 -13.49 0.05 -5.95
C ALA A 177 -14.46 -1.09 -6.27
N ALA A 178 -14.93 -1.22 -7.50
CA ALA A 178 -15.83 -2.32 -7.87
C ALA A 178 -15.14 -3.68 -7.74
N LEU A 179 -13.84 -3.74 -8.06
CA LEU A 179 -12.98 -4.90 -7.85
C LEU A 179 -11.70 -4.48 -7.10
N VAL A 180 -11.32 -5.21 -6.05
CA VAL A 180 -10.02 -5.10 -5.40
C VAL A 180 -9.17 -6.29 -5.82
N VAL A 181 -8.00 -6.02 -6.38
CA VAL A 181 -7.04 -7.04 -6.81
C VAL A 181 -5.84 -7.01 -5.87
N VAL A 182 -5.56 -8.15 -5.25
CA VAL A 182 -4.43 -8.30 -4.32
C VAL A 182 -3.38 -9.20 -4.96
N PHE A 183 -2.20 -8.64 -5.21
CA PHE A 183 -1.05 -9.34 -5.75
C PHE A 183 -0.19 -9.91 -4.62
N LEU A 184 -0.28 -11.22 -4.45
CA LEU A 184 0.41 -11.99 -3.43
C LEU A 184 1.85 -12.26 -3.88
N SER A 185 2.80 -11.86 -3.05
CA SER A 185 4.23 -12.14 -3.22
C SER A 185 4.85 -12.61 -1.91
N THR A 186 6.11 -13.04 -1.98
CA THR A 186 6.86 -13.57 -0.84
C THR A 186 6.95 -12.55 0.29
N ASN A 187 7.10 -11.27 -0.06
CA ASN A 187 7.25 -10.19 0.90
C ASN A 187 5.96 -9.38 1.13
N TYR A 188 4.82 -9.81 0.57
CA TYR A 188 3.57 -9.08 0.73
C TYR A 188 3.20 -8.89 2.22
N HIS A 189 3.39 -9.92 3.05
CA HIS A 189 3.13 -9.83 4.50
C HIS A 189 4.24 -9.12 5.29
N ASN A 190 5.47 -9.07 4.76
CA ASN A 190 6.66 -8.56 5.46
C ASN A 190 6.71 -7.01 5.49
N SER A 191 6.02 -6.35 4.56
CA SER A 191 5.85 -4.91 4.60
C SER A 191 4.76 -4.55 5.60
N GLN A 192 5.10 -3.80 6.66
CA GLN A 192 4.13 -3.30 7.64
C GLN A 192 2.95 -2.60 6.98
N PHE A 193 3.21 -1.86 5.91
CA PHE A 193 2.18 -1.15 5.15
C PHE A 193 1.21 -2.12 4.46
N CYS A 194 1.75 -3.12 3.75
CA CYS A 194 0.94 -4.14 3.08
C CYS A 194 0.18 -5.01 4.10
N TYR A 195 0.76 -5.26 5.27
CA TYR A 195 0.09 -5.96 6.36
C TYR A 195 -1.14 -5.18 6.87
N ASP A 196 -0.98 -3.88 7.15
CA ASP A 196 -2.07 -3.03 7.64
C ASP A 196 -3.17 -2.85 6.57
N GLU A 197 -2.76 -2.73 5.30
CA GLU A 197 -3.64 -2.73 4.14
C GLU A 197 -4.44 -4.03 4.03
N TRP A 198 -3.76 -5.18 4.14
CA TRP A 198 -4.38 -6.49 4.06
C TRP A 198 -5.36 -6.74 5.21
N ARG A 199 -5.07 -6.27 6.43
CA ARG A 199 -6.03 -6.35 7.54
C ARG A 199 -7.31 -5.59 7.23
N THR A 200 -7.19 -4.44 6.58
CA THR A 200 -8.31 -3.60 6.17
C THR A 200 -9.15 -4.28 5.08
N ILE A 201 -8.50 -4.82 4.05
CA ILE A 201 -9.12 -5.61 2.99
C ILE A 201 -9.82 -6.84 3.59
N LYS A 202 -9.15 -7.58 4.49
CA LYS A 202 -9.73 -8.75 5.15
C LYS A 202 -10.96 -8.44 5.98
N SER A 203 -10.89 -7.40 6.80
CA SER A 203 -12.03 -6.95 7.60
C SER A 203 -13.28 -6.69 6.73
N ARG A 204 -13.07 -6.23 5.49
CA ARG A 204 -14.14 -5.92 4.55
C ARG A 204 -14.73 -7.13 3.84
N PHE A 205 -13.88 -8.08 3.43
CA PHE A 205 -14.24 -9.15 2.49
C PHE A 205 -14.28 -10.55 3.11
N PHE A 206 -13.79 -10.75 4.32
CA PHE A 206 -13.72 -12.10 4.93
C PHE A 206 -14.47 -12.21 6.26
N VAL A 207 -14.75 -11.08 6.94
CA VAL A 207 -15.43 -11.09 8.25
C VAL A 207 -16.96 -11.11 8.11
N GLY A 208 -17.49 -10.87 6.91
CA GLY A 208 -18.92 -10.64 6.69
C GLY A 208 -19.76 -11.81 6.16
N CYS A 209 -19.15 -12.89 5.64
CA CYS A 209 -19.83 -13.93 4.84
C CYS A 209 -20.93 -13.31 3.95
N ASN A 210 -20.57 -12.30 3.17
CA ASN A 210 -21.49 -11.60 2.29
C ASN A 210 -21.05 -11.89 0.87
N ASP A 211 -21.68 -12.89 0.25
CA ASP A 211 -21.32 -13.42 -1.07
C ASP A 211 -21.07 -12.31 -2.11
N ALA A 212 -21.85 -11.22 -2.07
CA ALA A 212 -21.71 -10.08 -2.99
C ALA A 212 -20.41 -9.28 -2.80
N GLU A 213 -19.88 -9.26 -1.59
CA GLU A 213 -18.64 -8.55 -1.26
C GLU A 213 -17.43 -9.43 -1.51
N ASP A 214 -17.53 -10.72 -1.16
CA ASP A 214 -16.49 -11.71 -1.39
C ASP A 214 -16.15 -11.80 -2.90
N GLU A 215 -17.15 -11.60 -3.77
CA GLU A 215 -16.95 -11.56 -5.23
C GLU A 215 -16.11 -10.39 -5.73
N ARG A 216 -16.03 -9.28 -4.98
CA ARG A 216 -15.27 -8.07 -5.33
C ARG A 216 -13.79 -8.19 -5.00
N LEU A 217 -13.34 -9.30 -4.45
CA LEU A 217 -11.93 -9.58 -4.22
C LEU A 217 -11.37 -10.54 -5.28
N LEU A 218 -10.21 -10.20 -5.84
CA LEU A 218 -9.45 -11.07 -6.72
C LEU A 218 -8.03 -11.23 -6.18
N LEU A 219 -7.64 -12.48 -5.91
CA LEU A 219 -6.28 -12.82 -5.48
C LEU A 219 -5.45 -13.25 -6.69
N VAL A 220 -4.22 -12.74 -6.79
CA VAL A 220 -3.26 -13.06 -7.86
C VAL A 220 -1.91 -13.42 -7.24
N LYS A 221 -1.41 -14.64 -7.46
CA LYS A 221 -0.09 -15.08 -7.00
C LYS A 221 0.99 -14.63 -7.99
N LEU A 222 1.95 -13.82 -7.57
CA LEU A 222 3.10 -13.41 -8.39
C LEU A 222 4.40 -14.14 -8.03
N SER A 223 4.51 -14.64 -6.80
CA SER A 223 5.56 -15.52 -6.34
C SER A 223 5.00 -16.42 -5.23
N ASP A 224 5.83 -17.26 -4.61
CA ASP A 224 5.40 -17.98 -3.42
C ASP A 224 4.96 -17.02 -2.30
N PHE A 225 4.01 -17.46 -1.48
CA PHE A 225 3.49 -16.70 -0.35
C PHE A 225 3.06 -17.67 0.75
N ASN A 226 3.01 -17.17 1.98
CA ASN A 226 2.51 -17.94 3.11
C ASN A 226 0.99 -17.70 3.29
N ALA A 227 0.17 -18.68 2.89
CA ALA A 227 -1.28 -18.58 3.00
C ALA A 227 -1.77 -18.45 4.45
N ASP A 228 -1.10 -19.12 5.40
CA ASP A 228 -1.48 -19.10 6.81
C ASP A 228 -1.27 -17.71 7.42
N GLU A 229 -0.13 -17.06 7.12
CA GLU A 229 0.15 -15.69 7.57
C GLU A 229 -0.86 -14.68 7.01
N LEU A 230 -1.26 -14.87 5.75
CA LEU A 230 -2.29 -14.05 5.15
C LEU A 230 -3.70 -14.45 5.58
N SER A 231 -3.88 -15.55 6.29
CA SER A 231 -5.20 -16.10 6.64
C SER A 231 -6.06 -16.37 5.40
N ILE A 232 -5.43 -16.76 4.30
CA ILE A 232 -6.12 -17.20 3.08
C ILE A 232 -6.49 -18.67 3.28
N HIS A 233 -7.77 -19.00 3.13
CA HIS A 233 -8.25 -20.34 3.38
C HIS A 233 -7.82 -21.30 2.26
N PRO A 234 -7.57 -22.59 2.52
CA PRO A 234 -7.19 -23.55 1.47
C PRO A 234 -8.21 -23.73 0.34
N THR A 235 -9.45 -23.30 0.54
CA THR A 235 -10.51 -23.31 -0.48
C THR A 235 -10.59 -22.02 -1.29
N ASP A 236 -9.85 -20.99 -0.89
CA ASP A 236 -9.82 -19.73 -1.62
C ASP A 236 -9.01 -19.92 -2.91
N PHE A 237 -9.62 -19.55 -4.02
CA PHE A 237 -8.98 -19.63 -5.32
C PHE A 237 -8.28 -18.31 -5.64
N TYR A 238 -7.08 -18.42 -6.20
CA TYR A 238 -6.33 -17.29 -6.74
C TYR A 238 -5.91 -17.60 -8.18
N ILE A 239 -5.67 -16.55 -8.96
CA ILE A 239 -5.01 -16.68 -10.25
C ILE A 239 -3.53 -16.92 -9.97
N ASP A 240 -2.98 -18.05 -10.42
CA ASP A 240 -1.53 -18.18 -10.51
C ASP A 240 -1.01 -17.26 -11.62
N GLY A 241 -0.28 -16.22 -11.27
CA GLY A 241 0.31 -15.26 -12.20
C GLY A 241 1.80 -15.52 -12.46
N THR A 242 2.41 -16.51 -11.82
CA THR A 242 3.85 -16.79 -11.97
C THR A 242 4.23 -17.20 -13.41
N ASP A 243 3.28 -17.81 -14.15
CA ASP A 243 3.44 -18.32 -15.50
C ASP A 243 2.74 -17.46 -16.58
N LYS A 244 2.17 -16.30 -16.21
CA LYS A 244 1.37 -15.45 -17.11
C LYS A 244 2.09 -14.16 -17.46
N THR A 245 1.93 -13.76 -18.72
CA THR A 245 2.33 -12.43 -19.17
C THR A 245 1.45 -11.35 -18.53
N ASP A 246 1.96 -10.12 -18.48
CA ASP A 246 1.24 -8.99 -17.89
C ASP A 246 -0.05 -8.66 -18.67
N GLN A 247 -0.01 -8.77 -20.00
CA GLN A 247 -1.19 -8.70 -20.86
C GLN A 247 -2.24 -9.74 -20.47
N ARG A 248 -1.82 -10.99 -20.25
CA ARG A 248 -2.76 -12.05 -19.89
C ARG A 248 -3.38 -11.82 -18.51
N LEU A 249 -2.61 -11.31 -17.55
CA LEU A 249 -3.13 -10.95 -16.23
C LEU A 249 -4.12 -9.80 -16.32
N ALA A 250 -3.79 -8.73 -17.06
CA ALA A 250 -4.69 -7.61 -17.29
C ALA A 250 -6.03 -8.06 -17.90
N GLU A 251 -6.01 -8.92 -18.94
CA GLU A 251 -7.21 -9.51 -19.54
C GLU A 251 -8.07 -10.31 -18.54
N LEU A 252 -7.43 -11.08 -17.65
CA LEU A 252 -8.14 -11.85 -16.63
C LEU A 252 -8.79 -10.92 -15.60
N ILE A 253 -8.08 -9.87 -15.18
CA ILE A 253 -8.56 -8.86 -14.23
C ILE A 253 -9.76 -8.10 -14.82
N VAL A 254 -9.65 -7.60 -16.05
CA VAL A 254 -10.74 -6.90 -16.76
C VAL A 254 -11.97 -7.81 -16.92
N ARG A 255 -11.77 -9.08 -17.30
CA ARG A 255 -12.88 -10.04 -17.38
C ARG A 255 -13.54 -10.30 -16.04
N ARG A 256 -12.76 -10.41 -14.95
CA ARG A 256 -13.32 -10.54 -13.60
C ARG A 256 -14.14 -9.31 -13.24
N TRP A 257 -13.62 -8.12 -13.48
CA TRP A 257 -14.33 -6.86 -13.24
C TRP A 257 -15.66 -6.81 -13.99
N HIS A 258 -15.69 -7.14 -15.29
CA HIS A 258 -16.95 -7.18 -16.06
C HIS A 258 -18.01 -8.09 -15.44
N LYS A 259 -17.61 -9.26 -14.92
CA LYS A 259 -18.54 -10.19 -14.25
C LYS A 259 -19.10 -9.58 -12.96
N VAL A 260 -18.24 -9.02 -12.12
CA VAL A 260 -18.65 -8.38 -10.85
C VAL A 260 -19.56 -7.17 -11.10
N ALA A 261 -19.22 -6.34 -12.10
CA ALA A 261 -20.01 -5.17 -12.48
C ALA A 261 -21.41 -5.54 -13.02
N GLN A 262 -21.58 -6.72 -13.62
CA GLN A 262 -22.89 -7.22 -14.05
C GLN A 262 -23.77 -7.68 -12.88
N LEU A 263 -23.17 -8.20 -11.81
CA LEU A 263 -23.90 -8.69 -10.62
C LEU A 263 -24.38 -7.55 -9.71
N SER A 264 -23.82 -6.35 -9.88
CA SER A 264 -24.18 -5.15 -9.11
C SER A 264 -25.33 -4.33 -9.72
N LYS A 265 -25.93 -4.79 -10.83
CA LYS A 265 -27.07 -4.15 -11.52
C LYS A 265 -28.37 -4.87 -11.21
#